data_AF-A0A535DKK0-F1
#
_entry.id   AF-A0A535DKK0-F1
#
_cell.length_a   1.000
_cell.length_b   1.000
_cell.length_c   1.000
_cell.angle_alpha   90.00
_cell.angle_beta   90.00
_cell.angle_gamma   90.00
#
_symmetry.space_group_name_H-M   'P 1'
#
loop_
_entity.id
_entity.type
_entity.pdbx_description
1 polymer ?
#
loop_
_entity_poly.entity_id
_entity_poly.type
_entity_poly.pdbx_seq_one_letter_code
_entity_poly.pdbx_strand_id
1 'polypeptide(L)'
;ASGWPASDWLKEIVLSQAGPDVYDKWVAGTQKWSSPEIKQAWQTFGQILRPNDSNIYGGSQYILATDFGSVGTPMFQSPPKCYMLNQASFITSFFTSANPALQAGTDFNFFPLPDINSQFTGAHVVAADAWSMFHDTSQARQLIKYLTTADAQAIWVKRGGKLAVNKSVNLNDYPDILSKESAQIIVTTQIAKYDATDNMPADMRNAAWKGLLDFIQNQSKLDSILKTLDTVQASAYKS
;
A
#
# COMPACT_ATOMS: atom_id res chain seq x y z
N ALA A 1 -0.88 0.98 16.83
CA ALA A 1 -0.87 1.07 15.36
C ALA A 1 -2.15 0.52 14.74
N SER A 2 -2.54 1.06 13.59
CA SER A 2 -3.67 0.61 12.77
C SER A 2 -3.43 -0.71 12.02
N GLY A 3 -2.16 -1.10 11.82
CA GLY A 3 -1.76 -2.36 11.17
C GLY A 3 -1.79 -2.34 9.64
N TRP A 4 -2.57 -1.45 9.03
CA TRP A 4 -2.65 -1.34 7.57
C TRP A 4 -1.29 -1.05 6.87
N PRO A 5 -0.35 -0.23 7.39
CA PRO A 5 0.91 0.02 6.68
C PRO A 5 1.78 -1.23 6.53
N ALA A 6 1.70 -2.17 7.48
CA ALA A 6 2.40 -3.44 7.36
C ALA A 6 1.77 -4.35 6.30
N SER A 7 0.49 -4.15 5.99
CA SER A 7 -0.17 -4.91 4.92
C SER A 7 0.31 -4.50 3.54
N ASP A 8 0.82 -3.27 3.38
CA ASP A 8 1.45 -2.77 2.15
C ASP A 8 2.64 -3.64 1.76
N TRP A 9 3.54 -3.91 2.71
CA TRP A 9 4.65 -4.84 2.50
C TRP A 9 4.14 -6.22 2.09
N LEU A 10 3.22 -6.80 2.85
CA LEU A 10 2.77 -8.17 2.60
C LEU A 10 2.13 -8.30 1.21
N LYS A 11 1.23 -7.40 0.84
CA LYS A 11 0.49 -7.49 -0.43
C LYS A 11 1.39 -7.24 -1.63
N GLU A 12 2.34 -6.31 -1.56
CA GLU A 12 3.32 -6.09 -2.64
C GLU A 12 4.24 -7.31 -2.79
N ILE A 13 4.71 -7.89 -1.68
CA ILE A 13 5.52 -9.12 -1.70
C ILE A 13 4.72 -10.27 -2.29
N VAL A 14 3.47 -10.50 -1.85
CA VAL A 14 2.63 -11.58 -2.41
C VAL A 14 2.46 -11.40 -3.92
N LEU A 15 2.16 -10.19 -4.39
CA LEU A 15 1.97 -9.92 -5.81
C LEU A 15 3.26 -10.15 -6.61
N SER A 16 4.38 -9.59 -6.14
CA SER A 16 5.67 -9.69 -6.83
C SER A 16 6.27 -11.09 -6.77
N GLN A 17 5.99 -11.87 -5.71
CA GLN A 17 6.56 -13.20 -5.49
C GLN A 17 5.70 -14.32 -6.09
N ALA A 18 4.38 -14.29 -5.83
CA ALA A 18 3.45 -15.37 -6.16
C ALA A 18 2.52 -15.05 -7.34
N GLY A 19 2.47 -13.79 -7.76
CA GLY A 19 1.77 -13.37 -8.98
C GLY A 19 0.28 -13.10 -8.80
N PRO A 20 -0.36 -12.60 -9.88
CA PRO A 20 -1.74 -12.11 -9.85
C PRO A 20 -2.77 -13.20 -9.54
N ASP A 21 -2.56 -14.44 -10.00
CA ASP A 21 -3.52 -15.54 -9.78
C ASP A 21 -3.61 -15.95 -8.31
N VAL A 22 -2.47 -16.04 -7.62
CA VAL A 22 -2.43 -16.33 -6.18
C VAL A 22 -3.02 -15.16 -5.41
N TYR A 23 -2.67 -13.93 -5.81
CA TYR A 23 -3.20 -12.71 -5.21
C TYR A 23 -4.72 -12.66 -5.27
N ASP A 24 -5.32 -12.87 -6.44
CA ASP A 24 -6.77 -12.84 -6.62
C ASP A 24 -7.47 -13.92 -5.81
N LYS A 25 -6.95 -15.15 -5.80
CA LYS A 25 -7.50 -16.25 -5.00
C LYS A 25 -7.43 -15.96 -3.51
N TRP A 26 -6.36 -15.32 -3.05
CA TRP A 26 -6.18 -14.92 -1.66
C TRP A 26 -7.16 -13.82 -1.23
N VAL A 27 -7.30 -12.79 -2.06
CA VAL A 27 -8.32 -11.73 -1.84
C VAL A 27 -9.73 -12.30 -1.89
N ALA A 28 -10.01 -13.27 -2.76
CA ALA A 28 -11.31 -13.93 -2.86
C ALA A 28 -11.57 -14.97 -1.74
N GLY A 29 -10.64 -15.17 -0.80
CA GLY A 29 -10.79 -16.13 0.29
C GLY A 29 -10.67 -17.61 -0.11
N THR A 30 -10.17 -17.90 -1.31
CA THR A 30 -10.00 -19.28 -1.84
C THR A 30 -8.57 -19.80 -1.74
N GLN A 31 -7.60 -18.92 -1.56
CA GLN A 31 -6.23 -19.26 -1.16
C GLN A 31 -6.10 -19.09 0.36
N LYS A 32 -5.64 -20.15 1.05
CA LYS A 32 -5.42 -20.10 2.50
C LYS A 32 -4.26 -19.18 2.86
N TRP A 33 -4.34 -18.55 4.03
CA TRP A 33 -3.23 -17.79 4.61
C TRP A 33 -2.05 -18.70 4.96
N SER A 34 -2.32 -19.93 5.37
CA SER A 34 -1.28 -20.93 5.63
C SER A 34 -0.67 -21.57 4.38
N SER A 35 -1.09 -21.16 3.16
CA SER A 35 -0.51 -21.74 1.95
C SER A 35 0.99 -21.43 1.82
N PRO A 36 1.76 -22.27 1.12
CA PRO A 36 3.19 -22.05 0.93
C PRO A 36 3.52 -20.67 0.35
N GLU A 37 2.74 -20.18 -0.61
CA GLU A 37 2.95 -18.91 -1.31
C GLU A 37 2.77 -17.71 -0.37
N ILE A 38 1.68 -17.70 0.40
CA ILE A 38 1.41 -16.62 1.36
C ILE A 38 2.41 -16.70 2.51
N LYS A 39 2.64 -17.89 3.09
CA LYS A 39 3.63 -18.08 4.17
C LYS A 39 5.02 -17.62 3.74
N GLN A 40 5.46 -17.92 2.52
CA GLN A 40 6.74 -17.46 2.00
C GLN A 40 6.79 -15.93 1.93
N ALA A 41 5.71 -15.25 1.54
CA ALA A 41 5.66 -13.78 1.53
C ALA A 41 5.83 -13.18 2.93
N TRP A 42 5.22 -13.78 3.96
CA TRP A 42 5.45 -13.38 5.36
C TRP A 42 6.91 -13.59 5.79
N GLN A 43 7.53 -14.69 5.36
CA GLN A 43 8.94 -14.96 5.66
C GLN A 43 9.86 -13.95 4.97
N THR A 44 9.58 -13.61 3.71
CA THR A 44 10.27 -12.54 2.97
C THR A 44 10.12 -11.20 3.68
N PHE A 45 8.92 -10.87 4.18
CA PHE A 45 8.71 -9.68 5.00
C PHE A 45 9.55 -9.73 6.30
N GLY A 46 9.60 -10.86 7.00
CA GLY A 46 10.45 -11.04 8.18
C GLY A 46 11.95 -10.85 7.90
N GLN A 47 12.43 -11.28 6.73
CA GLN A 47 13.80 -11.04 6.29
C GLN A 47 14.10 -9.54 6.10
N ILE A 48 13.12 -8.77 5.59
CA ILE A 48 13.23 -7.31 5.45
C ILE A 48 13.31 -6.64 6.83
N LEU A 49 12.53 -7.08 7.82
CA LEU A 49 12.60 -6.55 9.19
C LEU A 49 13.95 -6.88 9.88
N ARG A 50 14.60 -7.97 9.45
CA ARG A 50 15.79 -8.61 10.03
C ARG A 50 15.57 -9.14 11.46
N PRO A 51 16.47 -10.02 11.97
CA PRO A 51 16.43 -10.41 13.37
C PRO A 51 16.52 -9.21 14.32
N ASN A 52 15.79 -9.29 15.43
CA ASN A 52 15.73 -8.26 16.47
C ASN A 52 15.40 -6.86 15.93
N ASP A 53 14.62 -6.77 14.86
CA ASP A 53 14.17 -5.52 14.23
C ASP A 53 15.34 -4.61 13.82
N SER A 54 16.49 -5.18 13.50
CA SER A 54 17.72 -4.42 13.20
C SER A 54 17.63 -3.57 11.93
N ASN A 55 16.59 -3.74 11.12
CA ASN A 55 16.29 -2.89 9.98
C ASN A 55 15.15 -1.88 10.23
N ILE A 56 14.66 -1.78 11.47
CA ILE A 56 13.59 -0.87 11.88
C ILE A 56 14.18 0.22 12.78
N TYR A 57 14.08 1.48 12.35
CA TYR A 57 14.47 2.59 13.21
C TYR A 57 13.65 2.57 14.51
N GLY A 58 14.33 2.57 15.67
CA GLY A 58 13.70 2.49 16.99
C GLY A 58 13.14 1.11 17.38
N GLY A 59 13.25 0.10 16.50
CA GLY A 59 12.74 -1.27 16.73
C GLY A 59 11.22 -1.39 16.62
N SER A 60 10.69 -2.61 16.82
CA SER A 60 9.26 -2.92 16.69
C SER A 60 8.37 -2.03 17.58
N GLN A 61 8.73 -1.82 18.84
CA GLN A 61 7.90 -1.00 19.75
C GLN A 61 7.74 0.44 19.25
N TYR A 62 8.81 1.02 18.69
CA TYR A 62 8.76 2.37 18.16
C TYR A 62 7.86 2.46 16.92
N ILE A 63 8.06 1.59 15.92
CA ILE A 63 7.27 1.65 14.68
C ILE A 63 5.79 1.34 14.93
N LEU A 64 5.47 0.45 15.88
CA LEU A 64 4.09 0.11 16.23
C LEU A 64 3.36 1.23 17.01
N ALA A 65 4.12 2.16 17.60
CA ALA A 65 3.61 3.32 18.33
C ALA A 65 3.64 4.63 17.51
N THR A 66 4.29 4.63 16.36
CA THR A 66 4.46 5.83 15.51
C THR A 66 3.34 5.94 14.50
N ASP A 67 2.81 7.15 14.32
CA ASP A 67 1.82 7.43 13.28
C ASP A 67 2.42 7.30 11.87
N PHE A 68 1.67 6.76 10.92
CA PHE A 68 2.15 6.51 9.57
C PHE A 68 2.59 7.80 8.85
N GLY A 69 1.97 8.95 9.15
CA GLY A 69 2.33 10.23 8.55
C GLY A 69 3.65 10.78 9.06
N SER A 70 4.11 10.32 10.23
CA SER A 70 5.35 10.78 10.88
C SER A 70 6.49 9.76 10.81
N VAL A 71 6.23 8.51 10.42
CA VAL A 71 7.23 7.42 10.41
C VAL A 71 8.40 7.70 9.46
N GLY A 72 8.19 8.53 8.44
CA GLY A 72 9.24 8.96 7.49
C GLY A 72 10.04 10.19 7.92
N THR A 73 9.57 10.95 8.91
CA THR A 73 10.27 12.16 9.40
C THR A 73 11.73 11.92 9.78
N PRO A 74 12.12 10.78 10.39
CA PRO A 74 13.51 10.53 10.73
C PRO A 74 14.47 10.44 9.52
N MET A 75 13.98 10.28 8.29
CA MET A 75 14.80 10.34 7.06
C MET A 75 15.42 11.73 6.84
N PHE A 76 14.76 12.79 7.31
CA PHE A 76 15.14 14.19 7.05
C PHE A 76 15.91 14.83 8.21
N GLN A 77 16.29 14.04 9.22
CA GLN A 77 17.14 14.53 10.32
C GLN A 77 18.62 14.59 9.90
N SER A 78 19.43 15.34 10.64
CA SER A 78 20.89 15.39 10.44
C SER A 78 21.62 14.86 11.67
N PRO A 79 22.29 13.69 11.59
CA PRO A 79 22.31 12.76 10.46
C PRO A 79 20.97 11.99 10.30
N PRO A 80 20.64 11.48 9.09
CA PRO A 80 19.44 10.67 8.86
C PRO A 80 19.39 9.46 9.78
N LYS A 81 18.19 9.13 10.26
CA LYS A 81 17.98 8.01 11.20
C LYS A 81 17.39 6.77 10.54
N CYS A 82 16.77 6.93 9.39
CA CYS A 82 16.41 5.86 8.44
C CYS A 82 16.64 6.39 7.02
N TYR A 83 16.70 5.49 6.03
CA TYR A 83 17.01 5.85 4.64
C TYR A 83 15.88 5.54 3.66
N MET A 84 14.94 4.66 4.03
CA MET A 84 13.87 4.21 3.16
C MET A 84 12.59 4.02 3.98
N LEU A 85 11.47 4.31 3.34
CA LEU A 85 10.13 4.05 3.84
C LEU A 85 9.33 3.37 2.72
N ASN A 86 8.67 2.26 3.04
CA ASN A 86 7.65 1.72 2.14
C ASN A 86 6.28 2.31 2.49
N GLN A 87 5.71 3.06 1.56
CA GLN A 87 4.40 3.69 1.69
C GLN A 87 3.82 4.04 0.32
N ALA A 88 2.49 4.23 0.27
CA ALA A 88 1.81 4.71 -0.92
C ALA A 88 2.23 6.14 -1.29
N SER A 89 2.06 6.49 -2.57
CA SER A 89 2.58 7.72 -3.18
C SER A 89 2.12 9.02 -2.52
N PHE A 90 1.00 9.02 -1.78
CA PHE A 90 0.52 10.20 -1.07
C PHE A 90 1.43 10.64 0.09
N ILE A 91 2.31 9.76 0.59
CA ILE A 91 3.14 10.03 1.78
C ILE A 91 4.05 11.25 1.60
N THR A 92 4.41 11.58 0.36
CA THR A 92 5.22 12.75 0.01
C THR A 92 4.56 14.08 0.43
N SER A 93 3.23 14.13 0.43
CA SER A 93 2.47 15.28 0.94
C SER A 93 2.64 15.48 2.44
N PHE A 94 2.84 14.41 3.22
CA PHE A 94 3.12 14.49 4.65
C PHE A 94 4.54 15.02 4.91
N PHE A 95 5.52 14.62 4.10
CA PHE A 95 6.89 15.13 4.21
C PHE A 95 6.93 16.65 4.01
N THR A 96 6.33 17.12 2.92
CA THR A 96 6.29 18.56 2.57
C THR A 96 5.37 19.37 3.48
N SER A 97 4.32 18.76 4.05
CA SER A 97 3.51 19.41 5.09
C SER A 97 4.28 19.57 6.41
N ALA A 98 5.06 18.55 6.80
CA ALA A 98 5.87 18.59 8.02
C ALA A 98 7.09 19.51 7.87
N ASN A 99 7.69 19.57 6.68
CA ASN A 99 8.78 20.47 6.36
C ASN A 99 8.63 21.00 4.92
N PRO A 100 8.05 22.20 4.74
CA PRO A 100 7.84 22.82 3.43
C PRO A 100 9.12 23.14 2.66
N ALA A 101 10.29 23.07 3.28
CA ALA A 101 11.56 23.28 2.61
C ALA A 101 12.04 22.07 1.80
N LEU A 102 11.46 20.88 2.03
CA LEU A 102 11.85 19.65 1.33
C LEU A 102 11.44 19.69 -0.15
N GLN A 103 12.36 19.33 -1.02
CA GLN A 103 12.20 19.30 -2.47
C GLN A 103 12.22 17.87 -3.01
N ALA A 104 11.12 17.47 -3.63
CA ALA A 104 10.99 16.21 -4.35
C ALA A 104 12.02 16.13 -5.49
N GLY A 105 12.72 15.00 -5.61
CA GLY A 105 13.81 14.79 -6.58
C GLY A 105 15.19 15.29 -6.12
N THR A 106 15.26 16.07 -5.04
CA THR A 106 16.52 16.53 -4.43
C THR A 106 16.70 15.92 -3.03
N ASP A 107 15.75 16.17 -2.12
CA ASP A 107 15.82 15.74 -0.72
C ASP A 107 15.19 14.36 -0.50
N PHE A 108 14.27 13.95 -1.37
CA PHE A 108 13.69 12.61 -1.38
C PHE A 108 13.31 12.18 -2.79
N ASN A 109 13.29 10.86 -3.01
CA ASN A 109 12.85 10.22 -4.23
C ASN A 109 12.12 8.91 -3.88
N PHE A 110 11.58 8.22 -4.87
CA PHE A 110 11.00 6.89 -4.72
C PHE A 110 11.53 5.94 -5.79
N PHE A 111 11.32 4.65 -5.55
CA PHE A 111 11.45 3.60 -6.54
C PHE A 111 10.38 2.54 -6.21
N PRO A 112 9.82 1.83 -7.22
CA PRO A 112 8.92 0.72 -6.94
C PRO A 112 9.62 -0.36 -6.11
N LEU A 113 8.85 -1.16 -5.36
CA LEU A 113 9.39 -2.35 -4.71
C LEU A 113 10.18 -3.18 -5.75
N PRO A 114 11.45 -3.55 -5.49
CA PRO A 114 12.21 -4.37 -6.41
C PRO A 114 11.51 -5.69 -6.70
N ASP A 115 11.54 -6.12 -7.96
CA ASP A 115 10.93 -7.38 -8.37
C ASP A 115 11.54 -8.56 -7.60
N ILE A 116 10.69 -9.36 -6.96
CA ILE A 116 11.08 -10.57 -6.23
C ILE A 116 11.14 -11.76 -7.19
N ASN A 117 10.14 -11.87 -8.08
CA ASN A 117 10.10 -12.86 -9.15
C ASN A 117 10.00 -12.14 -10.49
N SER A 118 10.99 -12.36 -11.36
CA SER A 118 11.07 -11.72 -12.69
C SER A 118 9.92 -12.09 -13.63
N GLN A 119 9.16 -13.15 -13.34
CA GLN A 119 7.94 -13.47 -14.08
C GLN A 119 6.84 -12.40 -13.90
N PHE A 120 6.87 -11.68 -12.78
CA PHE A 120 5.87 -10.67 -12.42
C PHE A 120 6.47 -9.25 -12.37
N THR A 121 7.52 -9.01 -13.18
CA THR A 121 8.17 -7.70 -13.26
C THR A 121 7.18 -6.58 -13.55
N GLY A 122 7.30 -5.50 -12.78
CA GLY A 122 6.44 -4.31 -12.92
C GLY A 122 5.03 -4.51 -12.35
N ALA A 123 4.85 -5.47 -11.45
CA ALA A 123 3.61 -5.63 -10.71
C ALA A 123 3.47 -4.59 -9.60
N HIS A 124 2.33 -3.92 -9.57
CA HIS A 124 2.04 -2.86 -8.60
C HIS A 124 0.73 -3.11 -7.89
N VAL A 125 0.72 -2.82 -6.58
CA VAL A 125 -0.51 -2.74 -5.81
C VAL A 125 -0.99 -1.29 -5.84
N VAL A 126 -2.28 -1.10 -6.11
CA VAL A 126 -2.91 0.22 -6.21
C VAL A 126 -4.07 0.33 -5.24
N ALA A 127 -4.38 1.54 -4.80
CA ALA A 127 -5.61 1.87 -4.10
C ALA A 127 -6.24 3.09 -4.77
N ALA A 128 -7.55 3.25 -4.64
CA ALA A 128 -8.25 4.39 -5.20
C ALA A 128 -9.36 4.86 -4.26
N ASP A 129 -9.54 6.18 -4.21
CA ASP A 129 -10.73 6.78 -3.62
C ASP A 129 -11.93 6.58 -4.58
N ALA A 130 -13.08 6.24 -4.03
CA ALA A 130 -14.31 6.06 -4.79
C ALA A 130 -15.41 7.02 -4.33
N TRP A 131 -16.21 7.46 -5.29
CA TRP A 131 -17.45 8.17 -5.02
C TRP A 131 -18.59 7.17 -4.85
N SER A 132 -19.33 7.28 -3.74
CA SER A 132 -20.52 6.47 -3.48
C SER A 132 -21.79 7.32 -3.50
N MET A 133 -22.84 6.79 -4.12
CA MET A 133 -24.15 7.44 -4.20
C MET A 133 -25.15 6.72 -3.30
N PHE A 134 -25.46 7.30 -2.14
CA PHE A 134 -26.40 6.72 -1.19
C PHE A 134 -27.87 6.99 -1.55
N HIS A 135 -28.13 8.06 -2.30
CA HIS A 135 -29.47 8.40 -2.79
C HIS A 135 -29.42 8.71 -4.29
N ASP A 136 -30.12 7.89 -5.06
CA ASP A 136 -30.11 7.97 -6.52
C ASP A 136 -31.03 9.09 -7.02
N THR A 137 -30.42 10.14 -7.56
CA THR A 137 -31.10 11.26 -8.20
C THR A 137 -30.42 11.62 -9.51
N SER A 138 -31.15 12.26 -10.42
CA SER A 138 -30.56 12.75 -11.67
C SER A 138 -29.38 13.70 -11.44
N GLN A 139 -29.44 14.52 -10.39
CA GLN A 139 -28.42 15.50 -10.02
C GLN A 139 -27.16 14.80 -9.49
N ALA A 140 -27.32 13.81 -8.60
CA ALA A 140 -26.20 13.02 -8.08
C ALA A 140 -25.51 12.22 -9.20
N ARG A 141 -26.28 11.63 -10.12
CA ARG A 141 -25.72 10.95 -11.31
C ARG A 141 -24.92 11.90 -12.20
N GLN A 142 -25.41 13.11 -12.45
CA GLN A 142 -24.68 14.12 -13.22
C GLN A 142 -23.38 14.54 -12.54
N LEU A 143 -23.41 14.75 -11.21
CA LEU A 143 -22.22 15.08 -10.44
C LEU A 143 -21.15 13.98 -10.51
N ILE A 144 -21.51 12.72 -10.23
CA ILE A 144 -20.55 11.61 -10.32
C ILE A 144 -20.02 11.47 -11.75
N LYS A 145 -20.88 11.59 -12.77
CA LYS A 145 -20.44 11.57 -14.18
C LYS A 145 -19.38 12.65 -14.44
N TYR A 146 -19.60 13.88 -13.98
CA TYR A 146 -18.61 14.95 -14.10
C TYR A 146 -17.29 14.60 -13.37
N LEU A 147 -17.35 14.10 -12.14
CA LEU A 147 -16.17 13.75 -11.34
C LEU A 147 -15.31 12.62 -11.96
N THR A 148 -15.89 11.79 -12.84
CA THR A 148 -15.15 10.77 -13.59
C THR A 148 -14.43 11.29 -14.85
N THR A 149 -14.70 12.53 -15.26
CA THR A 149 -14.05 13.13 -16.45
C THR A 149 -12.57 13.48 -16.20
N ALA A 150 -11.78 13.54 -17.26
CA ALA A 150 -10.39 13.97 -17.19
C ALA A 150 -10.28 15.42 -16.69
N ASP A 151 -11.15 16.31 -17.15
CA ASP A 151 -11.15 17.72 -16.73
C ASP A 151 -11.36 17.88 -15.23
N ALA A 152 -12.32 17.14 -14.65
CA ALA A 152 -12.55 17.17 -13.21
C ALA A 152 -11.34 16.62 -12.42
N GLN A 153 -10.74 15.53 -12.87
CA GLN A 153 -9.57 14.95 -12.21
C GLN A 153 -8.31 15.81 -12.37
N ALA A 154 -8.15 16.51 -13.49
CA ALA A 154 -7.04 17.44 -13.73
C ALA A 154 -7.03 18.61 -12.73
N ILE A 155 -8.19 19.05 -12.22
CA ILE A 155 -8.27 20.06 -11.15
C ILE A 155 -7.53 19.59 -9.89
N TRP A 156 -7.65 18.30 -9.55
CA TRP A 156 -7.00 17.74 -8.36
C TRP A 156 -5.54 17.40 -8.60
N VAL A 157 -5.22 16.82 -9.75
CA VAL A 157 -3.84 16.50 -10.13
C VAL A 157 -2.96 17.74 -10.08
N LYS A 158 -3.43 18.89 -10.58
CA LYS A 158 -2.72 20.18 -10.53
C LYS A 158 -2.45 20.69 -9.11
N ARG A 159 -3.21 20.24 -8.12
CA ARG A 159 -3.00 20.58 -6.69
C ARG A 159 -1.95 19.67 -6.02
N GLY A 160 -1.60 18.55 -6.66
CA GLY A 160 -0.62 17.58 -6.14
C GLY A 160 -1.20 16.60 -5.12
N GLY A 161 -0.38 15.60 -4.76
CA GLY A 161 -0.68 14.63 -3.69
C GLY A 161 -1.65 13.49 -4.05
N LYS A 162 -2.19 13.46 -5.28
CA LYS A 162 -3.05 12.37 -5.78
C LYS A 162 -2.74 12.05 -7.24
N LEU A 163 -3.04 10.82 -7.65
CA LEU A 163 -2.96 10.38 -9.04
C LEU A 163 -4.37 10.29 -9.65
N ALA A 164 -4.49 10.62 -10.94
CA ALA A 164 -5.72 10.41 -11.68
C ALA A 164 -5.91 8.93 -12.04
N VAL A 165 -7.17 8.47 -12.00
CA VAL A 165 -7.57 7.15 -12.51
C VAL A 165 -7.89 7.23 -14.00
N ASN A 166 -8.32 8.40 -14.49
CA ASN A 166 -8.62 8.63 -15.88
C ASN A 166 -7.33 8.81 -16.70
N LYS A 167 -7.04 7.86 -17.60
CA LYS A 167 -5.85 7.84 -18.44
C LYS A 167 -5.76 9.01 -19.44
N SER A 168 -6.83 9.78 -19.62
CA SER A 168 -6.83 10.97 -20.48
C SER A 168 -6.37 12.23 -19.76
N VAL A 169 -6.10 12.19 -18.45
CA VAL A 169 -5.44 13.30 -17.75
C VAL A 169 -4.01 13.46 -18.26
N ASN A 170 -3.62 14.69 -18.58
CA ASN A 170 -2.30 14.96 -19.13
C ASN A 170 -1.22 14.79 -18.06
N LEU A 171 -0.19 13.99 -18.33
CA LEU A 171 0.93 13.79 -17.39
C LEU A 171 1.69 15.09 -17.08
N ASN A 172 1.58 16.12 -17.91
CA ASN A 172 2.16 17.43 -17.65
C ASN A 172 1.32 18.29 -16.69
N ASP A 173 0.13 17.85 -16.28
CA ASP A 173 -0.68 18.55 -15.27
C ASP A 173 -0.17 18.31 -13.83
N TYR A 174 0.68 17.30 -13.61
CA TYR A 174 1.25 17.01 -12.30
C TYR A 174 2.29 18.08 -11.91
N PRO A 175 2.21 18.65 -10.69
CA PRO A 175 3.03 19.80 -10.29
C PRO A 175 4.48 19.42 -9.93
N ASP A 176 4.76 18.14 -9.70
CA ASP A 176 6.06 17.64 -9.30
C ASP A 176 6.47 16.40 -10.10
N ILE A 177 7.79 16.18 -10.20
CA ILE A 177 8.37 15.09 -11.00
C ILE A 177 7.97 13.70 -10.49
N LEU A 178 7.81 13.53 -9.18
CA LEU A 178 7.55 12.23 -8.58
C LEU A 178 6.10 11.78 -8.81
N SER A 179 5.14 12.70 -8.68
CA SER A 179 3.75 12.42 -9.00
C SER A 179 3.57 12.11 -10.49
N LYS A 180 4.29 12.82 -11.37
CA LYS A 180 4.31 12.54 -12.82
C LYS A 180 4.87 11.16 -13.12
N GLU A 181 5.99 10.79 -12.51
CA GLU A 181 6.61 9.47 -12.67
C GLU A 181 5.70 8.35 -12.14
N SER A 182 5.10 8.54 -10.97
CA SER A 182 4.12 7.61 -10.40
C SER A 182 2.92 7.42 -11.33
N ALA A 183 2.37 8.50 -11.88
CA ALA A 183 1.28 8.43 -12.85
C ALA A 183 1.68 7.69 -14.12
N GLN A 184 2.90 7.92 -14.62
CA GLN A 184 3.43 7.22 -15.78
C GLN A 184 3.51 5.70 -15.55
N ILE A 185 4.00 5.28 -14.37
CA ILE A 185 4.07 3.86 -13.96
C ILE A 185 2.68 3.22 -13.98
N ILE A 186 1.69 3.85 -13.34
CA ILE A 186 0.32 3.32 -13.27
C ILE A 186 -0.36 3.25 -14.65
N VAL A 187 -0.07 4.20 -15.55
CA VAL A 187 -0.63 4.17 -16.91
C VAL A 187 -0.02 3.06 -17.76
N THR A 188 1.26 2.70 -17.55
CA THR A 188 1.98 1.72 -18.37
C THR A 188 2.03 0.32 -17.80
N THR A 189 1.76 0.13 -16.51
CA THR A 189 1.81 -1.20 -15.88
C THR A 189 0.83 -2.17 -16.53
N GLN A 190 1.27 -3.41 -16.67
CA GLN A 190 0.47 -4.52 -17.18
C GLN A 190 -0.10 -5.39 -16.05
N ILE A 191 0.44 -5.27 -14.84
CA ILE A 191 0.05 -6.06 -13.67
C ILE A 191 -0.25 -5.09 -12.53
N ALA A 192 -1.53 -4.72 -12.40
CA ALA A 192 -2.01 -3.93 -11.28
C ALA A 192 -3.09 -4.70 -10.52
N LYS A 193 -2.96 -4.76 -9.19
CA LYS A 193 -4.00 -5.31 -8.31
C LYS A 193 -4.42 -4.27 -7.29
N TYR A 194 -5.72 -4.20 -7.00
CA TYR A 194 -6.19 -3.38 -5.91
C TYR A 194 -5.68 -3.93 -4.57
N ASP A 195 -5.50 -3.03 -3.61
CA ASP A 195 -5.16 -3.35 -2.22
C ASP A 195 -5.94 -4.57 -1.71
N ALA A 196 -5.19 -5.64 -1.42
CA ALA A 196 -5.77 -6.89 -0.96
C ALA A 196 -6.68 -6.68 0.23
N THR A 197 -6.19 -6.05 1.31
CA THR A 197 -6.91 -6.00 2.58
C THR A 197 -8.10 -5.05 2.55
N ASP A 198 -8.09 -4.04 1.67
CA ASP A 198 -9.27 -3.20 1.42
C ASP A 198 -10.40 -3.94 0.70
N ASN A 199 -10.06 -4.96 -0.11
CA ASN A 199 -11.02 -5.82 -0.80
C ASN A 199 -11.50 -7.02 0.04
N MET A 200 -10.90 -7.27 1.20
CA MET A 200 -11.33 -8.36 2.09
C MET A 200 -12.53 -7.93 2.96
N PRO A 201 -13.36 -8.88 3.41
CA PRO A 201 -14.35 -8.65 4.45
C PRO A 201 -13.74 -8.00 5.70
N ALA A 202 -14.50 -7.15 6.38
CA ALA A 202 -13.99 -6.34 7.50
C ALA A 202 -13.33 -7.18 8.60
N ASP A 203 -13.92 -8.32 8.96
CA ASP A 203 -13.36 -9.24 9.96
C ASP A 203 -12.01 -9.81 9.52
N MET A 204 -11.88 -10.17 8.23
CA MET A 204 -10.63 -10.67 7.67
C MET A 204 -9.56 -9.57 7.64
N ARG A 205 -9.91 -8.36 7.18
CA ARG A 205 -9.00 -7.20 7.17
C ARG A 205 -8.47 -6.90 8.57
N ASN A 206 -9.36 -6.82 9.57
CA ASN A 206 -8.99 -6.54 10.95
C ASN A 206 -8.08 -7.63 11.52
N ALA A 207 -8.37 -8.90 11.26
CA ALA A 207 -7.53 -10.01 11.70
C ALA A 207 -6.15 -10.00 11.01
N ALA A 208 -6.09 -9.72 9.71
CA ALA A 208 -4.84 -9.60 8.95
C ALA A 208 -3.95 -8.48 9.51
N TRP A 209 -4.50 -7.29 9.72
CA TRP A 209 -3.79 -6.16 10.30
C TRP A 209 -3.27 -6.47 11.70
N LYS A 210 -4.10 -7.10 12.55
CA LYS A 210 -3.66 -7.53 13.89
C LYS A 210 -2.53 -8.57 13.82
N GLY A 211 -2.64 -9.56 12.93
CA GLY A 211 -1.62 -10.58 12.71
C GLY A 211 -0.28 -9.98 12.28
N LEU A 212 -0.29 -8.95 11.43
CA LEU A 212 0.92 -8.24 10.99
C LEU A 212 1.60 -7.51 12.15
N LEU A 213 0.83 -6.86 13.02
CA LEU A 213 1.35 -6.23 14.23
C LEU A 213 2.00 -7.27 15.17
N ASP A 214 1.35 -8.42 15.35
CA ASP A 214 1.87 -9.51 16.18
C ASP A 214 3.13 -10.14 15.60
N PHE A 215 3.23 -10.23 14.27
CA PHE A 215 4.41 -10.74 13.59
C PHE A 215 5.60 -9.78 13.68
N ILE A 216 5.38 -8.47 13.53
CA ILE A 216 6.42 -7.45 13.75
C ILE A 216 6.94 -7.53 15.18
N GLN A 217 6.05 -7.74 16.16
CA GLN A 217 6.48 -7.89 17.55
C GLN A 217 7.22 -9.21 17.82
N ASN A 218 6.81 -10.30 17.15
CA ASN A 218 7.45 -11.60 17.32
C ASN A 218 7.27 -12.50 16.08
N GLN A 219 8.29 -12.55 15.23
CA GLN A 219 8.28 -13.33 14.00
C GLN A 219 8.15 -14.85 14.23
N SER A 220 8.53 -15.37 15.41
CA SER A 220 8.38 -16.80 15.72
C SER A 220 6.93 -17.27 15.81
N LYS A 221 5.96 -16.33 15.90
CA LYS A 221 4.52 -16.63 15.95
C LYS A 221 3.89 -16.85 14.57
N LEU A 222 4.66 -16.82 13.48
CA LEU A 222 4.09 -16.89 12.12
C LEU A 222 3.06 -18.01 11.95
N ASP A 223 3.40 -19.25 12.34
CA ASP A 223 2.49 -20.39 12.12
C ASP A 223 1.18 -20.28 12.92
N SER A 224 1.22 -19.73 14.13
CA SER A 224 0.00 -19.53 14.92
C SER A 224 -0.85 -18.37 14.38
N ILE A 225 -0.19 -17.32 13.86
CA ILE A 225 -0.86 -16.21 13.17
C ILE A 225 -1.59 -16.74 11.93
N LEU A 226 -0.90 -17.47 11.04
CA LEU A 226 -1.51 -18.00 9.81
C LEU A 226 -2.68 -18.95 10.10
N LYS A 227 -2.56 -19.81 11.12
CA LYS A 227 -3.67 -20.68 11.56
C LYS A 227 -4.89 -19.88 12.04
N THR A 228 -4.65 -18.77 12.73
CA THR A 228 -5.73 -17.88 13.18
C THR A 228 -6.40 -17.21 11.98
N LEU A 229 -5.62 -16.74 11.01
CA LEU A 229 -6.13 -16.11 9.80
C LEU A 229 -6.95 -17.08 8.93
N ASP A 230 -6.54 -18.34 8.81
CA ASP A 230 -7.34 -19.39 8.15
C ASP A 230 -8.69 -19.63 8.85
N THR A 231 -8.69 -19.58 10.18
CA THR A 231 -9.93 -19.74 10.97
C THR A 231 -10.90 -18.58 10.71
N VAL A 232 -10.38 -17.35 10.68
CA VAL A 232 -11.17 -16.15 10.34
C VAL A 232 -11.65 -16.19 8.90
N GLN A 233 -10.80 -16.59 7.95
CA GLN A 233 -11.17 -16.72 6.54
C GLN A 233 -12.37 -17.67 6.36
N ALA A 234 -12.39 -18.79 7.08
CA ALA A 234 -13.45 -19.78 6.98
C ALA A 234 -14.85 -19.29 7.43
N SER A 235 -14.92 -18.18 8.19
CA SER A 235 -16.17 -17.53 8.58
C SER A 235 -16.43 -16.22 7.82
N ALA A 236 -15.40 -15.38 7.65
CA ALA A 236 -15.55 -14.01 7.12
C ALA A 236 -16.00 -13.94 5.64
N TYR A 237 -15.78 -14.99 4.85
CA TYR A 237 -16.17 -15.05 3.43
C TYR A 237 -17.50 -15.79 3.19
N LYS A 238 -18.22 -16.17 4.25
CA LYS A 238 -19.54 -16.81 4.16
C LYS A 238 -20.70 -15.86 4.47
N SER A 239 -20.38 -14.66 4.97
CA SER A 239 -21.33 -13.61 5.35
C SER A 239 -21.75 -12.75 4.17
#